data_AF-A0A1Y1YM09-F1
#
_entry.id   AF-A0A1Y1YM09-F1
#
_cell.length_a   1.000
_cell.length_b   1.000
_cell.length_c   1.000
_cell.angle_alpha   90.00
_cell.angle_beta   90.00
_cell.angle_gamma   90.00
#
_symmetry.space_group_name_H-M   'P 1'
#
loop_
_entity.id
_entity.type
_entity.pdbx_description
1 polymer ?
#
loop_
_entity_poly.entity_id
_entity_poly.type
_entity_poly.pdbx_seq_one_letter_code
_entity_poly.pdbx_strand_id
1 'polypeptide(L)'
;MEEYCQNIWNQIRDSIDIIYYKRGSGLTYERYVHLYTVLYRGMTEAYQYSRSWGLKDEKARQQIRRIIFGKLDEYLRRYLTIVKEDVVQDSWEVLLQQYQKQWSHYIFSSTVLHHTFSWLNQWGEETDSDTVSSAYELALLCFKDSIFVHVEHRMTTTVLKLIEHQRSHRTGSIGMIKAIVDLYVSLGMNVYEQYIESPVLIAAEIYFTMKSRKYLSDNNTIKYMKRVDARLRKEELYVPLYLPLSTQKLLVTACEDALVREHREIIWDAFQGLLDRHSRAEMLLMYSLLSRTPDGLKPIQSQFESHVKRAGFDAIQSISGGETVEPKIFVDTLLELHMKYNDLVINAFRRDVGFAAALDIAFHEIMNRNVICQTSAFKSQELVVRYCDSLLRKNARNVEDTDLENLPSKIMIAFKYVEDKDVFQKFYSKMLAKRLVNSTSASDDAEASMISKLKEACGYEYTSKLQRMFTDMGVSKDLNDAFREKMLETHEANELTDFYILVLGTAAWPLSPPSTPFNIPDEVGRMKLLLW
;
A
#
# COMPACT_ATOMS: atom_id res chain seq x y z
N MET A 1 -27.16 -22.67 -57.95
CA MET A 1 -26.72 -22.26 -56.59
C MET A 1 -26.72 -20.74 -56.43
N GLU A 2 -25.98 -19.98 -57.26
CA GLU A 2 -25.94 -18.52 -57.18
C GLU A 2 -27.31 -17.83 -57.41
N GLU A 3 -28.08 -18.28 -58.39
CA GLU A 3 -29.43 -17.78 -58.68
C GLU A 3 -30.43 -18.05 -57.54
N TYR A 4 -30.31 -19.22 -56.89
CA TYR A 4 -31.12 -19.56 -55.72
C TYR A 4 -30.75 -18.71 -54.50
N CYS A 5 -29.45 -18.49 -54.28
CA CYS A 5 -28.95 -17.55 -53.27
C CYS A 5 -29.29 -16.09 -53.61
N GLN A 6 -29.50 -15.74 -54.89
CA GLN A 6 -29.97 -14.41 -55.32
C GLN A 6 -31.44 -14.21 -54.98
N ASN A 7 -32.28 -15.23 -55.18
CA ASN A 7 -33.69 -15.17 -54.81
C ASN A 7 -33.87 -15.06 -53.29
N ILE A 8 -33.08 -15.81 -52.52
CA ILE A 8 -33.04 -15.69 -51.05
C ILE A 8 -32.56 -14.29 -50.63
N TRP A 9 -31.47 -13.80 -51.24
CA TRP A 9 -30.96 -12.45 -50.96
C TRP A 9 -31.98 -11.35 -51.26
N ASN A 10 -32.72 -11.44 -52.36
CA ASN A 10 -33.76 -10.46 -52.72
C ASN A 10 -34.91 -10.42 -51.69
N GLN A 11 -35.28 -11.56 -51.11
CA GLN A 11 -36.31 -11.63 -50.06
C GLN A 11 -35.83 -11.03 -48.72
N ILE A 12 -34.52 -11.10 -48.46
CA ILE A 12 -33.92 -10.62 -47.20
C ILE A 12 -33.53 -9.14 -47.32
N ARG A 13 -33.13 -8.67 -48.50
CA ARG A 13 -32.66 -7.31 -48.77
C ARG A 13 -33.66 -6.26 -48.31
N ASP A 14 -34.94 -6.40 -48.65
CA ASP A 14 -35.99 -5.44 -48.25
C ASP A 14 -36.11 -5.31 -46.73
N SER A 15 -35.84 -6.40 -46.02
CA SER A 15 -35.87 -6.40 -44.56
C SER A 15 -34.57 -5.85 -43.95
N ILE A 16 -33.42 -6.07 -44.58
CA ILE A 16 -32.14 -5.42 -44.21
C ILE A 16 -32.23 -3.91 -44.46
N ASP A 17 -32.88 -3.47 -45.54
CA ASP A 17 -33.13 -2.06 -45.83
C ASP A 17 -33.96 -1.41 -44.71
N ILE A 18 -34.94 -2.12 -44.15
CA ILE A 18 -35.69 -1.62 -42.99
C ILE A 18 -34.80 -1.52 -41.73
N ILE A 19 -33.86 -2.46 -41.53
CA ILE A 19 -32.92 -2.46 -40.40
C ILE A 19 -31.96 -1.26 -40.46
N TYR A 20 -31.46 -0.91 -41.64
CA TYR A 20 -30.46 0.15 -41.79
C TYR A 20 -31.07 1.54 -42.10
N TYR A 21 -32.15 1.64 -42.89
CA TYR A 21 -32.69 2.95 -43.32
C TYR A 21 -33.83 3.50 -42.46
N LYS A 22 -34.66 2.68 -41.78
CA LYS A 22 -35.78 3.21 -40.98
C LYS A 22 -35.37 3.51 -39.54
N ARG A 23 -34.99 4.76 -39.28
CA ARG A 23 -34.77 5.30 -37.92
C ARG A 23 -36.07 5.20 -37.10
N GLY A 24 -36.15 4.26 -36.16
CA GLY A 24 -37.16 4.23 -35.10
C GLY A 24 -38.37 3.31 -35.30
N SER A 25 -38.59 2.70 -36.47
CA SER A 25 -39.54 1.58 -36.59
C SER A 25 -38.77 0.28 -36.36
N GLY A 26 -38.44 -0.03 -35.12
CA GLY A 26 -37.79 -1.29 -34.77
C GLY A 26 -38.49 -2.48 -35.44
N LEU A 27 -37.75 -3.54 -35.76
CA LEU A 27 -38.37 -4.76 -36.27
C LEU A 27 -39.45 -5.21 -35.28
N THR A 28 -40.70 -5.29 -35.73
CA THR A 28 -41.73 -5.96 -34.95
C THR A 28 -41.32 -7.43 -34.76
N TYR A 29 -41.62 -7.99 -33.58
CA TYR A 29 -41.29 -9.38 -33.26
C TYR A 29 -41.75 -10.35 -34.35
N GLU A 30 -42.95 -10.13 -34.91
CA GLU A 30 -43.51 -10.91 -36.01
C GLU A 30 -42.65 -10.87 -37.28
N ARG A 31 -42.09 -9.71 -37.63
CA ARG A 31 -41.20 -9.57 -38.80
C ARG A 31 -39.82 -10.14 -38.54
N TYR A 32 -39.33 -10.07 -37.31
CA TYR A 32 -38.05 -10.69 -36.93
C TYR A 32 -38.15 -12.22 -37.02
N VAL A 33 -39.22 -12.79 -36.47
CA VAL A 33 -39.51 -14.22 -36.58
C VAL A 33 -39.69 -14.61 -38.04
N HIS A 34 -40.44 -13.84 -38.83
CA HIS A 34 -40.60 -14.10 -40.26
C HIS A 34 -39.27 -14.09 -41.02
N LEU A 35 -38.41 -13.09 -40.80
CA LEU A 35 -37.10 -12.99 -41.41
C LEU A 35 -36.21 -14.19 -41.03
N TYR A 36 -36.17 -14.52 -39.74
CA TYR A 36 -35.40 -15.65 -39.22
C TYR A 36 -35.89 -16.97 -39.80
N THR A 37 -37.21 -17.16 -39.94
CA THR A 37 -37.81 -18.36 -40.56
C THR A 37 -37.54 -18.41 -42.06
N VAL A 38 -37.58 -17.29 -42.79
CA VAL A 38 -37.27 -17.23 -44.23
C VAL A 38 -35.79 -17.54 -44.47
N LEU A 39 -34.90 -16.96 -43.67
CA LEU A 39 -33.47 -17.29 -43.66
C LEU A 39 -33.26 -18.77 -43.36
N TYR A 40 -33.84 -19.29 -42.27
CA TYR A 40 -33.70 -20.69 -41.89
C TYR A 40 -34.21 -21.65 -42.98
N ARG A 41 -35.38 -21.37 -43.55
CA ARG A 41 -36.00 -22.17 -44.61
C ARG A 41 -35.19 -22.12 -45.92
N GLY A 42 -34.84 -20.93 -46.39
CA GLY A 42 -34.05 -20.75 -47.62
C GLY A 42 -32.67 -21.39 -47.51
N MET A 43 -32.05 -21.33 -46.33
CA MET A 43 -30.75 -21.96 -46.07
C MET A 43 -30.85 -23.48 -45.97
N THR A 44 -31.93 -24.01 -45.39
CA THR A 44 -32.20 -25.47 -45.33
C THR A 44 -32.50 -26.03 -46.72
N GLU A 45 -33.28 -25.32 -47.53
CA GLU A 45 -33.58 -25.69 -48.91
C GLU A 45 -32.33 -25.57 -49.81
N ALA A 46 -31.50 -24.53 -49.65
CA ALA A 46 -30.22 -24.38 -50.35
C ALA A 46 -29.24 -25.52 -50.00
N TYR A 47 -29.20 -25.92 -48.73
CA TYR A 47 -28.40 -27.04 -48.26
C TYR A 47 -28.88 -28.39 -48.83
N GLN A 48 -30.20 -28.63 -48.84
CA GLN A 48 -30.79 -29.82 -49.47
C GLN A 48 -30.54 -29.87 -50.98
N TYR A 49 -30.60 -28.71 -51.66
CA TYR A 49 -30.30 -28.59 -53.08
C TYR A 49 -28.81 -28.84 -53.36
N SER A 50 -27.89 -28.36 -52.51
CA SER A 50 -26.46 -28.64 -52.64
C SER A 50 -26.12 -30.12 -52.41
N ARG A 51 -26.87 -30.82 -51.55
CA ARG A 51 -26.76 -32.27 -51.32
C ARG A 51 -27.18 -33.09 -52.54
N SER A 52 -28.15 -32.60 -53.32
CA SER A 52 -28.58 -33.23 -54.58
C SER A 52 -27.51 -33.19 -55.69
N TRP A 53 -26.51 -32.30 -55.57
CA TRP A 53 -25.38 -32.15 -56.50
C TRP A 53 -24.08 -32.84 -56.05
N GLY A 54 -24.11 -33.65 -54.99
CA GLY A 54 -22.97 -34.48 -54.57
C GLY A 54 -21.83 -33.76 -53.83
N LEU A 55 -22.04 -32.52 -53.36
CA LEU A 55 -21.06 -31.81 -52.52
C LEU A 55 -21.00 -32.41 -51.11
N LYS A 56 -19.78 -32.53 -50.55
CA LYS A 56 -19.58 -32.87 -49.13
C LYS A 56 -20.27 -31.80 -48.26
N ASP A 57 -20.94 -32.24 -47.20
CA ASP A 57 -21.79 -31.41 -46.32
C ASP A 57 -21.12 -30.10 -45.87
N GLU A 58 -19.82 -30.14 -45.59
CA GLU A 58 -19.05 -28.98 -45.12
C GLU A 58 -18.78 -27.94 -46.23
N LYS A 59 -18.38 -28.40 -47.42
CA LYS A 59 -18.06 -27.52 -48.56
C LYS A 59 -19.29 -26.80 -49.09
N ALA A 60 -20.45 -27.45 -49.04
CA ALA A 60 -21.73 -26.86 -49.41
C ALA A 60 -22.10 -25.68 -48.51
N ARG A 61 -21.96 -25.84 -47.18
CA ARG A 61 -22.26 -24.79 -46.19
C ARG A 61 -21.32 -23.60 -46.33
N GLN A 62 -20.02 -23.86 -46.51
CA GLN A 62 -19.01 -22.82 -46.72
C GLN A 62 -19.25 -22.00 -48.01
N GLN A 63 -19.65 -22.66 -49.10
CA GLN A 63 -19.90 -21.97 -50.37
C GLN A 63 -21.15 -21.08 -50.31
N ILE A 64 -22.23 -21.54 -49.66
CA ILE A 64 -23.45 -20.72 -49.46
C ILE A 64 -23.13 -19.53 -48.53
N ARG A 65 -22.40 -19.78 -47.42
CA ARG A 65 -21.95 -18.72 -46.49
C ARG A 65 -21.14 -17.65 -47.21
N ARG A 66 -20.17 -18.04 -48.05
CA ARG A 66 -19.34 -17.12 -48.83
C ARG A 66 -20.14 -16.24 -49.79
N ILE A 67 -21.11 -16.81 -50.51
CA ILE A 67 -21.93 -16.06 -51.47
C ILE A 67 -22.84 -15.05 -50.75
N ILE A 68 -23.44 -15.44 -49.62
CA ILE A 68 -24.34 -14.56 -48.87
C ILE A 68 -23.55 -13.47 -48.14
N PHE A 69 -22.41 -13.80 -47.51
CA PHE A 69 -21.54 -12.81 -46.87
C PHE A 69 -20.92 -11.84 -47.90
N GLY A 70 -20.60 -12.31 -49.11
CA GLY A 70 -20.12 -11.44 -50.19
C GLY A 70 -21.17 -10.41 -50.64
N LYS A 71 -22.45 -10.81 -50.75
CA LYS A 71 -23.54 -9.86 -51.06
C LYS A 71 -23.82 -8.90 -49.90
N LEU A 72 -23.64 -9.37 -48.67
CA LEU A 72 -23.75 -8.54 -47.49
C LEU A 72 -22.63 -7.50 -47.41
N ASP A 73 -21.38 -7.88 -47.71
CA ASP A 73 -20.25 -6.94 -47.82
C ASP A 73 -20.53 -5.86 -48.86
N GLU A 74 -20.97 -6.23 -50.06
CA GLU A 74 -21.30 -5.28 -51.13
C GLU A 74 -22.43 -4.32 -50.73
N TYR A 75 -23.48 -4.84 -50.08
CA TYR A 75 -24.59 -4.03 -49.60
C TYR A 75 -24.15 -3.04 -48.51
N LEU A 76 -23.38 -3.51 -47.51
CA LEU A 76 -22.90 -2.67 -46.42
C LEU A 76 -21.96 -1.58 -46.94
N ARG A 77 -21.06 -1.89 -47.88
CA ARG A 77 -20.17 -0.89 -48.51
C ARG A 77 -20.95 0.17 -49.31
N ARG A 78 -22.02 -0.22 -50.01
CA ARG A 78 -22.90 0.75 -50.71
C ARG A 78 -23.62 1.66 -49.73
N TYR A 79 -24.18 1.10 -48.65
CA TYR A 79 -24.82 1.88 -47.58
C TYR A 79 -23.83 2.87 -46.95
N LEU A 80 -22.62 2.41 -46.62
CA LEU A 80 -21.59 3.22 -45.99
C LEU A 80 -21.05 4.33 -46.93
N THR A 81 -21.05 4.12 -48.24
CA THR A 81 -20.72 5.16 -49.23
C THR A 81 -21.73 6.32 -49.18
N ILE A 82 -23.02 6.02 -49.08
CA ILE A 82 -24.08 7.04 -48.97
C ILE A 82 -23.94 7.81 -47.64
N VAL A 83 -23.68 7.09 -46.54
CA VAL A 83 -23.47 7.71 -45.21
C VAL A 83 -22.20 8.56 -45.19
N LYS A 84 -21.15 8.17 -45.92
CA LYS A 84 -19.90 8.94 -46.03
C LYS A 84 -20.13 10.31 -46.66
N GLU A 85 -20.95 10.41 -47.69
CA GLU A 85 -21.27 11.69 -48.35
C GLU A 85 -22.01 12.64 -47.41
N ASP A 86 -22.92 12.12 -46.59
CA ASP A 86 -23.68 12.87 -45.57
C ASP A 86 -22.77 13.36 -44.41
N VAL A 87 -21.83 12.51 -43.97
CA VAL A 87 -20.94 12.82 -42.84
C VAL A 87 -19.81 13.80 -43.19
N VAL A 88 -19.32 13.82 -44.44
CA VAL A 88 -18.13 14.62 -44.82
C VAL A 88 -18.45 16.10 -45.07
N GLN A 89 -19.72 16.45 -45.35
CA GLN A 89 -20.11 17.82 -45.70
C GLN A 89 -20.35 18.75 -44.49
N ASP A 90 -20.62 18.20 -43.30
CA ASP A 90 -21.06 18.98 -42.14
C ASP A 90 -19.91 19.51 -41.26
N SER A 91 -20.18 20.63 -40.56
CA SER A 91 -19.25 21.23 -39.59
C SER A 91 -18.89 20.24 -38.48
N TRP A 92 -17.63 20.23 -38.05
CA TRP A 92 -17.06 19.16 -37.23
C TRP A 92 -17.76 18.90 -35.87
N GLU A 93 -18.34 19.91 -35.23
CA GLU A 93 -19.07 19.74 -33.96
C GLU A 93 -20.44 19.07 -34.15
N VAL A 94 -21.12 19.39 -35.24
CA VAL A 94 -22.38 18.73 -35.66
C VAL A 94 -22.07 17.31 -36.15
N LEU A 95 -20.94 17.15 -36.85
CA LEU A 95 -20.43 15.89 -37.36
C LEU A 95 -20.20 14.88 -36.23
N LEU A 96 -19.63 15.26 -35.08
CA LEU A 96 -19.45 14.31 -33.96
C LEU A 96 -20.77 13.77 -33.40
N GLN A 97 -21.78 14.62 -33.24
CA GLN A 97 -23.08 14.20 -32.71
C GLN A 97 -23.86 13.36 -33.73
N GLN A 98 -23.82 13.75 -35.00
CA GLN A 98 -24.42 12.97 -36.08
C GLN A 98 -23.70 11.64 -36.25
N TYR A 99 -22.37 11.65 -36.27
CA TYR A 99 -21.53 10.46 -36.37
C TYR A 99 -21.79 9.50 -35.20
N GLN A 100 -21.89 9.99 -33.97
CA GLN A 100 -22.27 9.18 -32.81
C GLN A 100 -23.66 8.55 -32.98
N LYS A 101 -24.65 9.33 -33.46
CA LYS A 101 -25.99 8.81 -33.74
C LYS A 101 -25.96 7.76 -34.85
N GLN A 102 -25.32 8.03 -35.98
CA GLN A 102 -25.18 7.07 -37.09
C GLN A 102 -24.46 5.81 -36.65
N TRP A 103 -23.42 5.94 -35.84
CA TRP A 103 -22.66 4.81 -35.32
C TRP A 103 -23.48 3.96 -34.37
N SER A 104 -24.14 4.57 -33.38
CA SER A 104 -25.00 3.84 -32.44
C SER A 104 -26.11 3.07 -33.15
N HIS A 105 -26.68 3.69 -34.20
CA HIS A 105 -27.66 3.04 -35.08
C HIS A 105 -27.02 1.91 -35.89
N TYR A 106 -25.86 2.14 -36.50
CA TYR A 106 -25.15 1.13 -37.29
C TYR A 106 -24.75 -0.09 -36.46
N ILE A 107 -24.23 0.11 -35.25
CA ILE A 107 -23.90 -0.97 -34.32
C ILE A 107 -25.15 -1.72 -33.91
N PHE A 108 -26.22 -1.02 -33.50
CA PHE A 108 -27.48 -1.66 -33.14
C PHE A 108 -28.05 -2.48 -34.30
N SER A 109 -28.12 -1.90 -35.50
CA SER A 109 -28.53 -2.57 -36.73
C SER A 109 -27.65 -3.78 -37.06
N SER A 110 -26.34 -3.69 -36.82
CA SER A 110 -25.39 -4.80 -37.04
C SER A 110 -25.51 -5.90 -35.98
N THR A 111 -25.88 -5.58 -34.74
CA THR A 111 -26.21 -6.57 -33.70
C THR A 111 -27.51 -7.29 -34.02
N VAL A 112 -28.54 -6.56 -34.47
CA VAL A 112 -29.78 -7.18 -34.96
C VAL A 112 -29.48 -8.09 -36.15
N LEU A 113 -28.66 -7.62 -37.09
CA LEU A 113 -28.21 -8.43 -38.23
C LEU A 113 -27.47 -9.69 -37.75
N HIS A 114 -26.56 -9.59 -36.79
CA HIS A 114 -25.86 -10.73 -36.21
C HIS A 114 -26.82 -11.79 -35.63
N HIS A 115 -27.85 -11.37 -34.88
CA HIS A 115 -28.84 -12.29 -34.33
C HIS A 115 -29.71 -12.93 -35.42
N THR A 116 -30.12 -12.16 -36.44
CA THR A 116 -30.87 -12.72 -37.58
C THR A 116 -30.05 -13.72 -38.39
N PHE A 117 -28.73 -13.53 -38.48
CA PHE A 117 -27.78 -14.41 -39.16
C PHE A 117 -27.17 -15.49 -38.24
N SER A 118 -27.75 -15.74 -37.05
CA SER A 118 -27.17 -16.64 -36.04
C SER A 118 -26.84 -18.05 -36.57
N TRP A 119 -27.70 -18.65 -37.41
CA TRP A 119 -27.42 -19.94 -38.06
C TRP A 119 -26.26 -19.89 -39.06
N LEU A 120 -26.15 -18.80 -39.82
CA LEU A 120 -25.08 -18.58 -40.79
C LEU A 120 -23.73 -18.30 -40.10
N ASN A 121 -23.76 -17.66 -38.93
CA ASN A 121 -22.59 -17.47 -38.08
C ASN A 121 -22.11 -18.81 -37.50
N GLN A 122 -23.01 -19.74 -37.15
CA GLN A 122 -22.68 -21.09 -36.66
C GLN A 122 -22.09 -22.01 -37.74
N TRP A 123 -22.19 -21.67 -39.02
CA TRP A 123 -21.63 -22.45 -40.13
C TRP A 123 -20.19 -22.05 -40.50
N GLY A 124 -19.53 -21.20 -39.69
CA GLY A 124 -18.10 -20.94 -39.80
C GLY A 124 -17.30 -21.91 -38.94
N GLU A 125 -16.30 -22.59 -39.51
CA GLU A 125 -15.29 -23.32 -38.74
C GLU A 125 -14.31 -22.34 -38.07
N GLU A 126 -13.84 -22.64 -36.86
CA GLU A 126 -12.85 -21.87 -36.09
C GLU A 126 -11.40 -21.90 -36.66
N THR A 127 -11.21 -22.37 -37.90
CA THR A 127 -9.91 -22.88 -38.37
C THR A 127 -9.08 -21.95 -39.27
N ASP A 128 -9.64 -20.85 -39.80
CA ASP A 128 -8.86 -19.88 -40.60
C ASP A 128 -8.96 -18.47 -40.02
N SER A 129 -7.83 -17.98 -39.49
CA SER A 129 -7.65 -16.65 -38.88
C SER A 129 -7.98 -15.46 -39.79
N ASP A 130 -8.13 -15.70 -41.10
CA ASP A 130 -8.41 -14.69 -42.13
C ASP A 130 -9.87 -14.70 -42.62
N THR A 131 -10.71 -15.61 -42.11
CA THR A 131 -12.14 -15.64 -42.47
C THR A 131 -12.98 -14.90 -41.44
N VAL A 132 -13.74 -13.90 -41.90
CA VAL A 132 -14.67 -13.14 -41.07
C VAL A 132 -15.60 -14.12 -40.35
N SER A 133 -15.59 -14.14 -39.01
CA SER A 133 -16.25 -15.20 -38.22
C SER A 133 -17.74 -14.94 -38.09
N SER A 134 -18.16 -13.67 -38.04
CA SER A 134 -19.56 -13.31 -37.88
C SER A 134 -20.01 -12.14 -38.77
N ALA A 135 -21.32 -12.05 -39.04
CA ALA A 135 -21.91 -10.92 -39.76
C ALA A 135 -21.67 -9.56 -39.05
N TYR A 136 -21.42 -9.59 -37.73
CA TYR A 136 -21.05 -8.42 -36.94
C TYR A 136 -19.62 -7.95 -37.25
N GLU A 137 -18.65 -8.88 -37.28
CA GLU A 137 -17.27 -8.58 -37.68
C GLU A 137 -17.20 -8.07 -39.12
N LEU A 138 -18.01 -8.62 -40.03
CA LEU A 138 -18.08 -8.13 -41.42
C LEU A 138 -18.52 -6.67 -41.47
N ALA A 139 -19.55 -6.31 -40.68
CA ALA A 139 -20.04 -4.94 -40.59
C ALA A 139 -18.98 -4.00 -40.00
N LEU A 140 -18.27 -4.44 -38.96
CA LEU A 140 -17.16 -3.66 -38.38
C LEU A 140 -16.00 -3.46 -39.37
N LEU A 141 -15.63 -4.50 -40.13
CA LEU A 141 -14.59 -4.41 -41.17
C LEU A 141 -15.01 -3.47 -42.30
N CYS A 142 -16.24 -3.59 -42.81
CA CYS A 142 -16.78 -2.68 -43.82
C CYS A 142 -16.76 -1.22 -43.35
N PHE A 143 -17.13 -0.98 -42.09
CA PHE A 143 -17.10 0.35 -41.49
C PHE A 143 -15.67 0.89 -41.34
N LYS A 144 -14.74 0.04 -40.89
CA LYS A 144 -13.33 0.37 -40.75
C LYS A 144 -12.73 0.82 -42.09
N ASP A 145 -12.93 0.05 -43.15
CA ASP A 145 -12.37 0.36 -44.48
C ASP A 145 -13.00 1.61 -45.11
N SER A 146 -14.32 1.79 -44.94
CA SER A 146 -15.08 2.77 -45.71
C SER A 146 -15.12 4.16 -45.04
N ILE A 147 -15.31 4.20 -43.72
CA ILE A 147 -15.55 5.44 -42.97
C ILE A 147 -14.36 5.75 -42.05
N PHE A 148 -13.91 4.78 -41.24
CA PHE A 148 -12.92 5.04 -40.20
C PHE A 148 -11.60 5.62 -40.76
N VAL A 149 -11.04 5.05 -41.83
CA VAL A 149 -9.78 5.53 -42.46
C VAL A 149 -9.81 7.01 -42.84
N HIS A 150 -11.00 7.56 -43.14
CA HIS A 150 -11.13 8.95 -43.61
C HIS A 150 -11.33 9.95 -42.46
N VAL A 151 -11.81 9.48 -41.30
CA VAL A 151 -12.21 10.34 -40.17
C VAL A 151 -11.28 10.16 -38.97
N GLU A 152 -10.52 9.06 -38.89
CA GLU A 152 -9.67 8.65 -37.77
C GLU A 152 -8.76 9.79 -37.27
N HIS A 153 -7.91 10.39 -38.11
CA HIS A 153 -7.01 11.48 -37.69
C HIS A 153 -7.77 12.68 -37.08
N ARG A 154 -8.91 13.06 -37.67
CA ARG A 154 -9.73 14.18 -37.18
C ARG A 154 -10.41 13.81 -35.85
N MET A 155 -10.91 12.59 -35.72
CA MET A 155 -11.51 12.07 -34.49
C MET A 155 -10.50 12.04 -33.36
N THR A 156 -9.32 11.45 -33.59
CA THR A 156 -8.22 11.37 -32.62
C THR A 156 -7.83 12.77 -32.14
N THR A 157 -7.56 13.71 -33.04
CA THR A 157 -7.21 15.10 -32.69
C THR A 157 -8.28 15.77 -31.84
N THR A 158 -9.54 15.46 -32.09
CA THR A 158 -10.68 16.06 -31.39
C THR A 158 -10.89 15.47 -30.03
N VAL A 159 -10.77 14.14 -29.90
CA VAL A 159 -10.80 13.45 -28.61
C VAL A 159 -9.69 14.02 -27.72
N LEU A 160 -8.48 14.24 -28.25
CA LEU A 160 -7.39 14.87 -27.51
C LEU A 160 -7.75 16.29 -27.03
N LYS A 161 -8.32 17.14 -27.90
CA LYS A 161 -8.78 18.48 -27.53
C LYS A 161 -9.91 18.46 -26.50
N LEU A 162 -10.86 17.54 -26.62
CA LEU A 162 -11.96 17.36 -25.67
C LEU A 162 -11.45 16.90 -24.31
N ILE A 163 -10.48 15.98 -24.28
CA ILE A 163 -9.80 15.55 -23.06
C ILE A 163 -9.05 16.74 -22.44
N GLU A 164 -8.30 17.51 -23.23
CA GLU A 164 -7.58 18.69 -22.73
C GLU A 164 -8.53 19.77 -22.17
N HIS A 165 -9.66 20.00 -22.84
CA HIS A 165 -10.69 20.93 -22.38
C HIS A 165 -11.38 20.43 -21.12
N GLN A 166 -11.70 19.13 -21.03
CA GLN A 166 -12.22 18.49 -19.82
C GLN A 166 -11.24 18.66 -18.65
N ARG A 167 -9.95 18.50 -18.91
CA ARG A 167 -8.87 18.63 -17.92
C ARG A 167 -8.71 20.07 -17.41
N SER A 168 -9.09 21.07 -18.19
CA SER A 168 -8.87 22.49 -17.90
C SER A 168 -10.11 23.22 -17.38
N HIS A 169 -11.30 22.97 -17.94
CA HIS A 169 -12.51 23.75 -17.68
C HIS A 169 -13.72 22.95 -17.16
N ARG A 170 -13.60 21.63 -16.96
CA ARG A 170 -14.63 20.75 -16.33
C ARG A 170 -16.01 20.71 -17.01
N THR A 171 -16.18 21.33 -18.18
CA THR A 171 -17.45 21.40 -18.92
C THR A 171 -17.49 20.50 -20.16
N GLY A 172 -16.47 19.65 -20.36
CA GLY A 172 -16.42 18.72 -21.48
C GLY A 172 -17.45 17.59 -21.35
N SER A 173 -18.13 17.25 -22.45
CA SER A 173 -19.09 16.15 -22.53
C SER A 173 -18.41 14.78 -22.43
N ILE A 174 -18.25 14.27 -21.21
CA ILE A 174 -17.70 12.94 -20.90
C ILE A 174 -18.38 11.85 -21.76
N GLY A 175 -19.70 11.97 -21.98
CA GLY A 175 -20.46 11.04 -22.81
C GLY A 175 -20.01 10.98 -24.29
N MET A 176 -19.54 12.09 -24.86
CA MET A 176 -19.03 12.09 -26.24
C MET A 176 -17.66 11.42 -26.32
N ILE A 177 -16.78 11.70 -25.36
CA ILE A 177 -15.46 11.05 -25.29
C ILE A 177 -15.65 9.55 -25.12
N LYS A 178 -16.51 9.13 -24.17
CA LYS A 178 -16.82 7.73 -23.95
C LYS A 178 -17.36 7.04 -25.21
N ALA A 179 -18.29 7.67 -25.92
CA ALA A 179 -18.87 7.07 -27.12
C ALA A 179 -17.85 6.88 -28.25
N ILE A 180 -16.91 7.81 -28.41
CA ILE A 180 -15.82 7.66 -29.39
C ILE A 180 -14.85 6.58 -28.92
N VAL A 181 -14.48 6.54 -27.65
CA VAL A 181 -13.59 5.49 -27.12
C VAL A 181 -14.23 4.11 -27.26
N ASP A 182 -15.50 3.95 -26.89
CA ASP A 182 -16.24 2.70 -27.04
C ASP A 182 -16.32 2.27 -28.52
N LEU A 183 -16.40 3.22 -29.47
CA LEU A 183 -16.28 2.94 -30.91
C LEU A 183 -14.92 2.34 -31.26
N TYR A 184 -13.81 2.97 -30.85
CA TYR A 184 -12.48 2.46 -31.17
C TYR A 184 -12.22 1.10 -30.53
N VAL A 185 -12.71 0.86 -29.31
CA VAL A 185 -12.64 -0.44 -28.64
C VAL A 185 -13.43 -1.50 -29.41
N SER A 186 -14.63 -1.18 -29.88
CA SER A 186 -15.46 -2.12 -30.65
C SER A 186 -14.89 -2.46 -32.04
N LEU A 187 -14.07 -1.58 -32.63
CA LEU A 187 -13.34 -1.84 -33.88
C LEU A 187 -12.10 -2.73 -33.67
N GLY A 188 -11.72 -2.99 -32.42
CA GLY A 188 -10.64 -3.88 -32.02
C GLY A 188 -9.60 -3.19 -31.14
N MET A 189 -9.06 -3.94 -30.17
CA MET A 189 -8.10 -3.42 -29.20
C MET A 189 -6.83 -2.84 -29.85
N ASN A 190 -6.30 -3.47 -30.90
CA ASN A 190 -5.13 -2.95 -31.62
C ASN A 190 -5.37 -1.56 -32.24
N VAL A 191 -6.60 -1.28 -32.70
CA VAL A 191 -6.98 0.02 -33.26
C VAL A 191 -7.07 1.07 -32.15
N TYR A 192 -7.65 0.69 -31.01
CA TYR A 192 -7.70 1.55 -29.83
C TYR A 192 -6.30 1.92 -29.32
N GLU A 193 -5.41 0.94 -29.17
CA GLU A 193 -4.04 1.14 -28.65
C GLU A 193 -3.23 2.09 -29.55
N GLN A 194 -3.29 1.87 -30.87
CA GLN A 194 -2.55 2.66 -31.85
C GLN A 194 -3.06 4.10 -31.97
N TYR A 195 -4.37 4.29 -32.08
CA TYR A 195 -4.94 5.58 -32.48
C TYR A 195 -5.48 6.43 -31.32
N ILE A 196 -5.78 5.83 -30.16
CA ILE A 196 -6.28 6.58 -29.00
C ILE A 196 -5.31 6.49 -27.83
N GLU A 197 -4.93 5.29 -27.39
CA GLU A 197 -4.12 5.14 -26.18
C GLU A 197 -2.74 5.81 -26.32
N SER A 198 -1.98 5.49 -27.37
CA SER A 198 -0.65 6.06 -27.56
C SER A 198 -0.67 7.60 -27.71
N PRO A 199 -1.51 8.22 -28.56
CA PRO A 199 -1.60 9.67 -28.64
C PRO A 199 -2.09 10.34 -27.34
N VAL A 200 -3.01 9.71 -26.59
CA VAL A 200 -3.49 10.25 -25.31
C VAL A 200 -2.39 10.23 -24.26
N LEU A 201 -1.57 9.18 -24.21
CA LEU A 201 -0.44 9.09 -23.28
C LEU A 201 0.62 10.15 -23.59
N ILE A 202 1.00 10.31 -24.87
CA ILE A 202 1.98 11.33 -25.29
C ILE A 202 1.46 12.74 -24.98
N ALA A 203 0.20 13.03 -25.34
CA ALA A 203 -0.40 14.33 -25.07
C ALA A 203 -0.52 14.60 -23.56
N ALA A 204 -0.82 13.58 -22.77
CA ALA A 204 -0.86 13.69 -21.32
C ALA A 204 0.52 14.00 -20.73
N GLU A 205 1.57 13.29 -21.14
CA GLU A 205 2.93 13.53 -20.68
C GLU A 205 3.36 14.97 -20.95
N ILE A 206 3.19 15.46 -22.19
CA ILE A 206 3.50 16.85 -22.55
C ILE A 206 2.71 17.84 -21.69
N TYR A 207 1.40 17.60 -21.52
CA TYR A 207 0.54 18.46 -20.71
C TYR A 207 1.00 18.51 -19.24
N PHE A 208 1.34 17.37 -18.65
CA PHE A 208 1.76 17.30 -17.25
C PHE A 208 3.14 17.89 -17.04
N THR A 209 4.08 17.70 -17.96
CA THR A 209 5.41 18.31 -17.92
C THR A 209 5.35 19.85 -18.06
N MET A 210 4.48 20.38 -18.91
CA MET A 210 4.28 21.83 -18.98
C MET A 210 3.62 22.38 -17.71
N LYS A 211 2.69 21.62 -17.14
CA LYS A 211 1.92 22.03 -15.96
C LYS A 211 2.73 21.93 -14.66
N SER A 212 3.62 20.95 -14.53
CA SER A 212 4.56 20.85 -13.40
C SER A 212 5.45 22.09 -13.35
N ARG A 213 6.04 22.49 -14.49
CA ARG A 213 6.85 23.71 -14.61
C ARG A 213 6.08 24.97 -14.19
N LYS A 214 4.83 25.11 -14.62
CA LYS A 214 3.95 26.23 -14.22
C LYS A 214 3.59 26.21 -12.73
N TYR A 215 3.49 25.03 -12.11
CA TYR A 215 3.24 24.96 -10.66
C TYR A 215 4.50 25.27 -9.85
N LEU A 216 5.68 24.95 -10.38
CA LEU A 216 6.96 25.24 -9.74
C LEU A 216 7.31 26.73 -9.76
N SER A 217 6.82 27.50 -10.74
CA SER A 217 7.05 28.96 -10.77
C SER A 217 6.46 29.72 -9.57
N ASP A 218 5.52 29.12 -8.83
CA ASP A 218 4.94 29.69 -7.61
C ASP A 218 5.89 29.57 -6.38
N ASN A 219 7.08 28.96 -6.52
CA ASN A 219 8.13 28.77 -5.51
C ASN A 219 7.67 28.22 -4.14
N ASN A 220 6.56 27.47 -4.11
CA ASN A 220 6.02 26.89 -2.88
C ASN A 220 5.76 25.39 -3.05
N THR A 221 6.70 24.58 -2.54
CA THR A 221 6.65 23.11 -2.63
C THR A 221 5.42 22.51 -1.95
N ILE A 222 4.93 23.11 -0.86
CA ILE A 222 3.73 22.62 -0.17
C ILE A 222 2.48 22.83 -1.05
N LYS A 223 2.34 24.01 -1.65
CA LYS A 223 1.26 24.29 -2.60
C LYS A 223 1.37 23.41 -3.85
N TYR A 224 2.59 23.16 -4.33
CA TYR A 224 2.85 22.22 -5.42
C TYR A 224 2.32 20.83 -5.09
N MET A 225 2.74 20.24 -3.97
CA MET A 225 2.29 18.91 -3.54
C MET A 225 0.77 18.82 -3.41
N LYS A 226 0.11 19.83 -2.81
CA LYS A 226 -1.36 19.86 -2.69
C LYS A 226 -2.05 19.90 -4.05
N ARG A 227 -1.49 20.64 -5.02
CA ARG A 227 -2.01 20.68 -6.40
C ARG A 227 -1.78 19.37 -7.16
N VAL A 228 -0.65 18.70 -6.93
CA VAL A 228 -0.33 17.40 -7.55
C VAL A 228 -1.28 16.32 -7.02
N ASP A 229 -1.45 16.17 -5.70
CA ASP A 229 -2.41 15.19 -5.13
C ASP A 229 -3.84 15.44 -5.60
N ALA A 230 -4.30 16.70 -5.54
CA ALA A 230 -5.63 17.06 -6.05
C ALA A 230 -5.79 16.80 -7.55
N ARG A 231 -4.69 16.77 -8.32
CA ARG A 231 -4.72 16.46 -9.74
C ARG A 231 -4.72 14.95 -9.98
N LEU A 232 -3.88 14.19 -9.30
CA LEU A 232 -3.84 12.73 -9.39
C LEU A 232 -5.19 12.12 -9.02
N ARG A 233 -5.79 12.55 -7.90
CA ARG A 233 -7.15 12.10 -7.50
C ARG A 233 -8.22 12.39 -8.53
N LYS A 234 -8.11 13.52 -9.24
CA LYS A 234 -9.06 13.85 -10.33
C LYS A 234 -8.86 12.91 -11.52
N GLU A 235 -7.62 12.65 -11.95
CA GLU A 235 -7.39 11.70 -13.03
C GLU A 235 -7.87 10.30 -12.63
N GLU A 236 -7.60 9.84 -11.40
CA GLU A 236 -8.11 8.56 -10.89
C GLU A 236 -9.64 8.46 -10.89
N LEU A 237 -10.35 9.55 -10.57
CA LEU A 237 -11.81 9.56 -10.51
C LEU A 237 -12.47 9.70 -11.90
N TYR A 238 -11.93 10.55 -12.77
CA TYR A 238 -12.59 10.91 -14.04
C TYR A 238 -12.19 10.01 -15.20
N VAL A 239 -10.94 9.55 -15.28
CA VAL A 239 -10.45 8.73 -16.40
C VAL A 239 -11.27 7.45 -16.59
N PRO A 240 -11.68 6.70 -15.54
CA PRO A 240 -12.55 5.53 -15.69
C PRO A 240 -13.90 5.81 -16.34
N LEU A 241 -14.37 7.06 -16.32
CA LEU A 241 -15.67 7.41 -16.88
C LEU A 241 -15.68 7.42 -18.40
N TYR A 242 -14.50 7.49 -19.05
CA TYR A 242 -14.41 7.61 -20.51
C TYR A 242 -13.26 6.83 -21.15
N LEU A 243 -12.28 6.32 -20.39
CA LEU A 243 -11.20 5.45 -20.87
C LEU A 243 -11.23 4.08 -20.17
N PRO A 244 -10.73 3.01 -20.81
CA PRO A 244 -10.55 1.70 -20.19
C PRO A 244 -9.61 1.74 -18.99
N LEU A 245 -9.80 0.79 -18.05
CA LEU A 245 -8.97 0.69 -16.83
C LEU A 245 -7.50 0.37 -17.14
N SER A 246 -7.17 -0.28 -18.26
CA SER A 246 -5.80 -0.52 -18.69
C SER A 246 -5.06 0.80 -18.96
N THR A 247 -5.66 1.66 -19.78
CA THR A 247 -5.15 2.99 -20.12
C THR A 247 -5.08 3.90 -18.90
N GLN A 248 -6.04 3.79 -17.98
CA GLN A 248 -6.00 4.54 -16.73
C GLN A 248 -4.72 4.28 -15.95
N LYS A 249 -4.33 3.01 -15.77
CA LYS A 249 -3.11 2.66 -15.03
C LYS A 249 -1.87 3.28 -15.68
N LEU A 250 -1.74 3.15 -17.00
CA LEU A 250 -0.63 3.73 -17.76
C LEU A 250 -0.60 5.26 -17.65
N LEU A 251 -1.77 5.90 -17.76
CA LEU A 251 -1.89 7.34 -17.66
C LEU A 251 -1.54 7.85 -16.26
N VAL A 252 -2.00 7.18 -15.21
CA VAL A 252 -1.67 7.53 -13.81
C VAL A 252 -0.17 7.39 -13.58
N THR A 253 0.47 6.32 -14.07
CA THR A 253 1.93 6.16 -14.00
C THR A 253 2.67 7.29 -14.75
N ALA A 254 2.24 7.64 -15.97
CA ALA A 254 2.81 8.77 -16.70
C ALA A 254 2.62 10.12 -15.96
N CYS A 255 1.48 10.31 -15.28
CA CYS A 255 1.26 11.48 -14.43
C CYS A 255 2.20 11.51 -13.22
N GLU A 256 2.39 10.36 -12.56
CA GLU A 256 3.31 10.22 -11.43
C GLU A 256 4.75 10.50 -11.85
N ASP A 257 5.16 10.00 -13.02
CA ASP A 257 6.50 10.25 -13.53
C ASP A 257 6.74 11.73 -13.84
N ALA A 258 5.82 12.38 -14.57
CA ALA A 258 5.95 13.78 -14.96
C ALA A 258 5.77 14.77 -13.79
N LEU A 259 4.91 14.46 -12.81
CA LEU A 259 4.61 15.37 -11.69
C LEU A 259 5.45 15.10 -10.44
N VAL A 260 5.81 13.85 -10.16
CA VAL A 260 6.48 13.45 -8.91
C VAL A 260 7.91 13.00 -9.18
N ARG A 261 8.14 12.08 -10.12
CA ARG A 261 9.48 11.50 -10.35
C ARG A 261 10.48 12.53 -10.87
N GLU A 262 10.09 13.39 -11.80
CA GLU A 262 10.95 14.44 -12.37
C GLU A 262 11.36 15.48 -11.30
N HIS A 263 10.45 15.83 -10.39
CA HIS A 263 10.61 16.93 -9.41
C HIS A 263 10.84 16.44 -7.98
N ARG A 264 11.25 15.18 -7.80
CA ARG A 264 11.41 14.55 -6.48
C ARG A 264 12.46 15.24 -5.60
N GLU A 265 13.51 15.81 -6.20
CA GLU A 265 14.57 16.52 -5.46
C GLU A 265 14.02 17.76 -4.73
N ILE A 266 13.11 18.51 -5.37
CA ILE A 266 12.45 19.67 -4.77
C ILE A 266 11.59 19.25 -3.57
N ILE A 267 10.96 18.07 -3.67
CA ILE A 267 10.17 17.50 -2.58
C ILE A 267 11.08 17.05 -1.43
N TRP A 268 12.23 16.44 -1.74
CA TRP A 268 13.25 16.06 -0.75
C TRP A 268 13.80 17.27 -0.01
N ASP A 269 14.13 18.36 -0.70
CA ASP A 269 14.66 19.58 -0.06
C ASP A 269 13.64 20.22 0.89
N ALA A 270 12.35 20.15 0.55
CA ALA A 270 11.29 20.65 1.40
C ALA A 270 11.05 19.79 2.65
N PHE A 271 11.50 18.53 2.67
CA PHE A 271 11.24 17.60 3.76
C PHE A 271 11.84 18.09 5.09
N GLN A 272 13.07 18.61 5.06
CA GLN A 272 13.73 19.08 6.28
C GLN A 272 12.93 20.21 6.95
N GLY A 273 12.43 21.17 6.16
CA GLY A 273 11.59 22.25 6.68
C GLY A 273 10.23 21.78 7.22
N LEU A 274 9.69 20.67 6.71
CA LEU A 274 8.46 20.06 7.22
C LEU A 274 8.68 19.31 8.53
N LEU A 275 9.83 18.64 8.69
CA LEU A 275 10.23 18.00 9.94
C LEU A 275 10.40 19.05 11.04
N ASP A 276 11.08 20.15 10.75
CA ASP A 276 11.33 21.23 11.71
C ASP A 276 10.02 21.94 12.14
N ARG A 277 9.02 22.02 11.25
CA ARG A 277 7.68 22.61 11.54
C ARG A 277 6.68 21.63 12.15
N HIS A 278 7.04 20.35 12.27
CA HIS A 278 6.16 19.28 12.77
C HIS A 278 4.77 19.18 12.10
N SER A 279 4.67 19.57 10.82
CA SER A 279 3.37 19.55 10.11
C SER A 279 2.99 18.16 9.61
N ARG A 280 2.18 17.44 10.39
CA ARG A 280 1.75 16.06 10.12
C ARG A 280 1.00 15.91 8.79
N ALA A 281 0.09 16.84 8.47
CA ALA A 281 -0.74 16.75 7.27
C ALA A 281 0.10 16.84 5.98
N GLU A 282 1.16 17.65 6.00
CA GLU A 282 2.02 17.87 4.85
C GLU A 282 3.06 16.77 4.69
N MET A 283 3.52 16.19 5.80
CA MET A 283 4.33 14.97 5.77
C MET A 283 3.56 13.76 5.24
N LEU A 284 2.29 13.58 5.63
CA LEU A 284 1.43 12.52 5.08
C LEU A 284 1.21 12.69 3.57
N LEU A 285 0.97 13.93 3.13
CA LEU A 285 0.84 14.25 1.71
C LEU A 285 2.11 13.89 0.95
N MET A 286 3.27 14.32 1.46
CA MET A 286 4.56 14.02 0.85
C MET A 286 4.83 12.51 0.78
N TYR A 287 4.58 11.78 1.86
CA TYR A 287 4.69 10.32 1.89
C TYR A 287 3.78 9.69 0.84
N SER A 288 2.52 10.11 0.75
CA SER A 288 1.55 9.55 -0.20
C SER A 288 1.90 9.80 -1.67
N LEU A 289 2.65 10.87 -1.97
CA LEU A 289 3.12 11.15 -3.32
C LEU A 289 4.34 10.30 -3.67
N LEU A 290 5.32 10.24 -2.76
CA LEU A 290 6.59 9.54 -3.02
C LEU A 290 6.51 8.03 -2.87
N SER A 291 5.53 7.51 -2.12
CA SER A 291 5.26 6.07 -2.05
C SER A 291 4.76 5.48 -3.37
N ARG A 292 4.29 6.34 -4.29
CA ARG A 292 3.78 5.93 -5.61
C ARG A 292 4.91 5.72 -6.61
N THR A 293 6.03 6.40 -6.43
CA THR A 293 7.20 6.29 -7.29
C THR A 293 8.20 5.28 -6.74
N PRO A 294 8.77 4.39 -7.58
CA PRO A 294 9.84 3.49 -7.14
C PRO A 294 11.07 4.30 -6.70
N ASP A 295 11.68 3.90 -5.58
CA ASP A 295 12.82 4.55 -4.92
C ASP A 295 12.60 5.98 -4.38
N GLY A 296 11.37 6.51 -4.41
CA GLY A 296 11.08 7.86 -3.91
C GLY A 296 11.29 8.06 -2.40
N LEU A 297 11.17 6.98 -1.62
CA LEU A 297 11.19 7.01 -0.15
C LEU A 297 12.58 6.85 0.46
N LYS A 298 13.54 6.20 -0.23
CA LYS A 298 14.87 5.90 0.34
C LYS A 298 15.63 7.14 0.81
N PRO A 299 15.73 8.23 0.01
CA PRO A 299 16.46 9.43 0.45
C PRO A 299 15.79 10.12 1.64
N ILE A 300 14.45 10.09 1.69
CA ILE A 300 13.69 10.66 2.81
C ILE A 300 13.89 9.85 4.08
N GLN A 301 13.98 8.52 4.00
CA GLN A 301 14.29 7.67 5.15
C GLN A 301 15.68 8.02 5.72
N SER A 302 16.69 8.20 4.87
CA SER A 302 18.03 8.64 5.31
C SER A 302 18.06 10.06 5.87
N GLN A 303 17.28 10.99 5.30
CA GLN A 303 17.14 12.34 5.86
C GLN A 303 16.42 12.32 7.22
N PHE A 304 15.37 11.51 7.36
CA PHE A 304 14.65 11.30 8.61
C PHE A 304 15.58 10.72 9.69
N GLU A 305 16.34 9.68 9.35
CA GLU A 305 17.35 9.08 10.23
C GLU A 305 18.35 10.14 10.71
N SER A 306 18.90 10.93 9.79
CA SER A 306 19.87 12.00 10.10
C SER A 306 19.27 13.10 10.97
N HIS A 307 18.01 13.48 10.71
CA HIS A 307 17.30 14.47 11.51
C HIS A 307 17.07 13.96 12.95
N VAL A 308 16.62 12.71 13.10
CA VAL A 308 16.39 12.09 14.42
C VAL A 308 17.71 11.98 15.19
N LYS A 309 18.80 11.55 14.53
CA LYS A 309 20.14 11.50 15.13
C LYS A 309 20.57 12.87 15.65
N ARG A 310 20.50 13.91 14.80
CA ARG A 310 20.85 15.28 15.18
C ARG A 310 20.02 15.77 16.37
N ALA A 311 18.69 15.63 16.29
CA ALA A 311 17.80 16.04 17.37
C ALA A 311 18.07 15.28 18.68
N GLY A 312 18.40 13.99 18.60
CA GLY A 312 18.75 13.18 19.76
C GLY A 312 20.09 13.56 20.38
N PHE A 313 21.12 13.81 19.57
CA PHE A 313 22.41 14.27 20.06
C PHE A 313 22.31 15.67 20.67
N ASP A 314 21.58 16.59 20.04
CA ASP A 314 21.36 17.93 20.58
C ASP A 314 20.61 17.88 21.93
N ALA A 315 19.58 17.02 22.04
CA ALA A 315 18.85 16.81 23.28
C ALA A 315 19.77 16.26 24.39
N ILE A 316 20.60 15.25 24.09
CA ILE A 316 21.55 14.69 25.06
C ILE A 316 22.65 15.70 25.42
N GLN A 317 23.10 16.52 24.47
CA GLN A 317 24.11 17.54 24.72
C GLN A 317 23.58 18.65 25.64
N SER A 318 22.31 19.01 25.51
CA SER A 318 21.68 20.02 26.37
C SER A 318 21.64 19.61 27.85
N ILE A 319 21.49 18.30 28.12
CA ILE A 319 21.47 17.75 29.48
C ILE A 319 22.87 17.41 30.01
N SER A 320 23.88 17.32 29.14
CA SER A 320 25.27 17.01 29.53
C SER A 320 26.09 18.22 30.00
N GLY A 321 25.48 19.41 30.10
CA GLY A 321 26.16 20.64 30.51
C GLY A 321 26.55 20.74 32.00
N GLY A 322 26.13 19.79 32.85
CA GLY A 322 26.46 19.74 34.29
C GLY A 322 27.53 18.68 34.64
N GLU A 323 28.18 18.82 35.81
CA GLU A 323 29.22 17.90 36.32
C GLU A 323 28.75 16.43 36.45
N THR A 324 27.44 16.20 36.60
CA THR A 324 26.84 14.86 36.63
C THR A 324 25.47 14.86 35.96
N VAL A 325 25.25 13.98 34.98
CA VAL A 325 23.94 13.78 34.33
C VAL A 325 23.06 12.93 35.23
N GLU A 326 21.88 13.44 35.59
CA GLU A 326 20.89 12.68 36.35
C GLU A 326 20.29 11.54 35.50
N PRO A 327 20.26 10.29 36.01
CA PRO A 327 19.72 9.14 35.28
C PRO A 327 18.27 9.33 34.81
N LYS A 328 17.44 9.99 35.63
CA LYS A 328 16.04 10.25 35.32
C LYS A 328 15.89 11.18 34.13
N ILE A 329 16.57 12.32 34.15
CA ILE A 329 16.52 13.30 33.06
C ILE A 329 16.99 12.66 31.74
N PHE A 330 18.06 11.86 31.78
CA PHE A 330 18.56 11.17 30.59
C PHE A 330 17.55 10.20 29.98
N VAL A 331 16.96 9.30 30.79
CA VAL A 331 16.02 8.30 30.27
C VAL A 331 14.69 8.94 29.86
N ASP A 332 14.17 9.90 30.63
CA ASP A 332 12.93 10.60 30.29
C ASP A 332 13.08 11.36 28.95
N THR A 333 14.20 12.05 28.74
CA THR A 333 14.49 12.74 27.46
C THR A 333 14.54 11.76 26.28
N LEU A 334 15.17 10.59 26.45
CA LEU A 334 15.20 9.55 25.41
C LEU A 334 13.81 8.99 25.09
N LEU A 335 13.00 8.73 26.12
CA LEU A 335 11.66 8.19 25.96
C LEU A 335 10.72 9.18 25.30
N GLU A 336 10.75 10.46 25.70
CA GLU A 336 9.98 11.52 25.07
C GLU A 336 10.33 11.68 23.58
N LEU A 337 11.62 11.67 23.26
CA LEU A 337 12.11 11.73 21.88
C LEU A 337 11.61 10.53 21.07
N HIS A 338 11.71 9.32 21.63
CA HIS A 338 11.24 8.10 20.99
C HIS A 338 9.74 8.16 20.74
N MET A 339 8.94 8.54 21.75
CA MET A 339 7.49 8.66 21.62
C MET A 339 7.10 9.67 20.54
N LYS A 340 7.77 10.83 20.50
CA LYS A 340 7.52 11.88 19.51
C LYS A 340 7.74 11.39 18.08
N TYR A 341 8.88 10.76 17.81
CA TYR A 341 9.19 10.29 16.45
C TYR A 341 8.48 8.99 16.08
N ASN A 342 8.19 8.11 17.05
CA ASN A 342 7.36 6.93 16.81
C ASN A 342 5.92 7.31 16.46
N ASP A 343 5.34 8.31 17.14
CA ASP A 343 4.03 8.87 16.78
C ASP A 343 4.03 9.43 15.35
N LEU A 344 5.13 10.11 14.96
CA LEU A 344 5.32 10.59 13.60
C LEU A 344 5.34 9.44 12.57
N VAL A 345 6.08 8.36 12.84
CA VAL A 345 6.13 7.18 11.95
C VAL A 345 4.76 6.50 11.83
N ILE A 346 4.03 6.39 12.93
CA ILE A 346 2.70 5.77 12.93
C ILE A 346 1.69 6.64 12.15
N ASN A 347 1.64 7.94 12.42
CA ASN A 347 0.58 8.81 11.93
C ASN A 347 0.89 9.46 10.58
N ALA A 348 2.13 9.92 10.36
CA ALA A 348 2.52 10.62 9.14
C ALA A 348 3.02 9.66 8.05
N PHE A 349 3.71 8.57 8.44
CA PHE A 349 4.28 7.60 7.50
C PHE A 349 3.52 6.26 7.47
N ARG A 350 2.30 6.20 8.04
CA ARG A 350 1.42 5.01 8.00
C ARG A 350 2.08 3.70 8.45
N ARG A 351 2.98 3.75 9.45
CA ARG A 351 3.74 2.60 9.95
C ARG A 351 4.63 1.94 8.88
N ASP A 352 5.19 2.75 7.98
CA ASP A 352 6.14 2.27 6.98
C ASP A 352 7.36 1.59 7.61
N VAL A 353 7.69 0.40 7.11
CA VAL A 353 8.76 -0.44 7.66
C VAL A 353 10.13 0.23 7.53
N GLY A 354 10.37 0.99 6.44
CA GLY A 354 11.65 1.65 6.23
C GLY A 354 11.85 2.85 7.15
N PHE A 355 10.79 3.61 7.45
CA PHE A 355 10.86 4.69 8.46
C PHE A 355 11.00 4.15 9.89
N ALA A 356 10.35 3.03 10.21
CA ALA A 356 10.54 2.36 11.49
C ALA A 356 11.98 1.83 11.65
N ALA A 357 12.57 1.25 10.60
CA ALA A 357 13.95 0.83 10.59
C ALA A 357 14.93 2.02 10.73
N ALA A 358 14.67 3.13 10.02
CA ALA A 358 15.45 4.36 10.14
C ALA A 358 15.40 4.94 11.57
N LEU A 359 14.23 4.92 12.21
CA LEU A 359 14.07 5.29 13.61
C LEU A 359 14.91 4.38 14.52
N ASP A 360 14.83 3.06 14.32
CA ASP A 360 15.55 2.09 15.14
C ASP A 360 17.07 2.24 15.01
N ILE A 361 17.59 2.46 13.79
CA ILE A 361 19.02 2.73 13.55
C ILE A 361 19.45 4.03 14.23
N ALA A 362 18.64 5.09 14.12
CA ALA A 362 18.93 6.37 14.77
C ALA A 362 19.00 6.23 16.29
N PHE A 363 18.01 5.58 16.91
CA PHE A 363 17.97 5.39 18.36
C PHE A 363 19.09 4.48 18.88
N HIS A 364 19.48 3.45 18.10
CA HIS A 364 20.64 2.64 18.43
C HIS A 364 21.93 3.48 18.48
N GLU A 365 22.11 4.42 17.55
CA GLU A 365 23.27 5.30 17.56
C GLU A 365 23.22 6.34 18.69
N ILE A 366 22.05 6.96 18.93
CA ILE A 366 21.83 7.92 20.02
C ILE A 366 22.11 7.28 21.39
N MET A 367 21.69 6.02 21.58
CA MET A 367 21.86 5.31 22.86
C MET A 367 23.33 4.98 23.16
N ASN A 368 24.09 4.56 22.13
CA ASN A 368 25.43 4.00 22.33
C ASN A 368 26.58 4.96 21.96
N ARG A 369 26.34 6.00 21.15
CA ARG A 369 27.38 6.92 20.63
C ARG A 369 27.07 8.39 20.92
N ASN A 370 26.72 8.71 22.16
CA ASN A 370 26.43 10.08 22.57
C ASN A 370 27.61 10.75 23.31
N VAL A 371 27.46 12.04 23.62
CA VAL A 371 28.46 12.84 24.34
C VAL A 371 28.80 12.23 25.71
N ILE A 372 27.82 11.62 26.38
CA ILE A 372 27.98 10.98 27.70
C ILE A 372 28.85 9.72 27.60
N CYS A 373 28.82 9.02 26.46
CA CYS A 373 29.67 7.87 26.18
C CYS A 373 31.15 8.23 25.99
N GLN A 374 31.51 9.51 25.77
CA GLN A 374 32.92 9.94 25.63
C GLN A 374 33.71 9.72 26.92
N THR A 375 33.07 9.88 28.09
CA THR A 375 33.69 9.63 29.40
C THR A 375 33.81 8.13 29.70
N SER A 376 32.85 7.33 29.23
CA SER A 376 32.79 5.88 29.40
C SER A 376 31.82 5.29 28.39
N ALA A 377 32.28 4.35 27.56
CA ALA A 377 31.47 3.71 26.52
C ALA A 377 30.18 3.07 27.06
N PHE A 378 30.17 2.69 28.35
CA PHE A 378 29.06 2.00 29.01
C PHE A 378 28.21 2.93 29.89
N LYS A 379 28.47 4.24 29.86
CA LYS A 379 27.82 5.19 30.76
C LYS A 379 26.31 5.28 30.55
N SER A 380 25.85 5.26 29.29
CA SER A 380 24.43 5.27 28.96
C SER A 380 23.71 4.03 29.53
N GLN A 381 24.33 2.85 29.44
CA GLN A 381 23.81 1.60 29.99
C GLN A 381 23.72 1.68 31.52
N GLU A 382 24.76 2.22 32.16
CA GLU A 382 24.78 2.46 33.61
C GLU A 382 23.65 3.41 34.03
N LEU A 383 23.40 4.49 33.29
CA LEU A 383 22.33 5.45 33.58
C LEU A 383 20.94 4.79 33.47
N VAL A 384 20.69 3.98 32.44
CA VAL A 384 19.41 3.25 32.33
C VAL A 384 19.22 2.29 33.50
N VAL A 385 20.26 1.54 33.90
CA VAL A 385 20.19 0.66 35.08
C VAL A 385 19.96 1.44 36.37
N ARG A 386 20.66 2.57 36.56
CA ARG A 386 20.48 3.43 37.75
C ARG A 386 19.09 4.03 37.81
N TYR A 387 18.53 4.43 36.67
CA TYR A 387 17.15 4.90 36.59
C TYR A 387 16.17 3.78 36.99
N CYS A 388 16.34 2.58 36.43
CA CYS A 388 15.57 1.39 36.81
C CYS A 388 15.68 1.09 38.32
N ASP A 389 16.89 1.12 38.88
CA ASP A 389 17.13 0.94 40.32
C ASP A 389 16.45 2.01 41.18
N SER A 390 16.49 3.27 40.76
CA SER A 390 15.87 4.37 41.50
C SER A 390 14.35 4.23 41.59
N LEU A 391 13.72 3.66 40.56
CA LEU A 391 12.28 3.50 40.47
C LEU A 391 11.77 2.25 41.19
N LEU A 392 12.59 1.19 41.27
CA LEU A 392 12.25 -0.06 41.95
C LEU A 392 12.55 -0.03 43.45
N ARG A 393 12.94 1.12 44.04
CA ARG A 393 13.23 1.25 45.47
C ARG A 393 12.04 1.79 46.27
N LYS A 394 11.85 1.28 47.51
CA LYS A 394 10.77 1.68 48.46
C LYS A 394 10.64 3.19 48.68
N ASN A 395 11.72 3.95 48.54
CA ASN A 395 11.75 5.39 48.81
C ASN A 395 11.37 6.25 47.59
N ALA A 396 10.94 5.66 46.47
CA ALA A 396 10.39 6.37 45.32
C ALA A 396 8.98 6.91 45.66
N ARG A 397 8.91 7.89 46.57
CA ARG A 397 7.71 8.34 47.28
C ARG A 397 6.56 8.92 46.43
N ASN A 398 6.61 8.91 45.09
CA ASN A 398 5.66 9.63 44.24
C ASN A 398 5.19 8.87 42.98
N VAL A 399 5.32 7.54 42.91
CA VAL A 399 4.80 6.77 41.76
C VAL A 399 3.52 6.07 42.24
N GLU A 400 2.37 6.44 41.66
CA GLU A 400 1.11 5.70 41.89
C GLU A 400 1.29 4.23 41.47
N ASP A 401 0.67 3.28 42.18
CA ASP A 401 0.84 1.83 41.92
C ASP A 401 0.57 1.45 40.45
N THR A 402 -0.34 2.17 39.78
CA THR A 402 -0.66 2.02 38.34
C THR A 402 0.46 2.43 37.39
N ASP A 403 1.32 3.38 37.77
CA ASP A 403 2.48 3.77 36.97
C ASP A 403 3.66 2.80 37.15
N LEU A 404 3.74 2.13 38.30
CA LEU A 404 4.75 1.13 38.63
C LEU A 404 4.66 -0.12 37.72
N GLU A 405 3.46 -0.54 37.32
CA GLU A 405 3.26 -1.67 36.41
C GLU A 405 3.66 -1.36 34.95
N ASN A 406 3.47 -0.13 34.51
CA ASN A 406 3.82 0.33 33.16
C ASN A 406 5.30 0.68 33.02
N LEU A 407 5.98 0.91 34.13
CA LEU A 407 7.37 1.32 34.18
C LEU A 407 8.34 0.32 33.54
N PRO A 408 8.28 -1.01 33.83
CA PRO A 408 9.10 -1.98 33.12
C PRO A 408 8.93 -1.88 31.60
N SER A 409 7.71 -1.63 31.09
CA SER A 409 7.51 -1.46 29.63
C SER A 409 8.29 -0.26 29.08
N LYS A 410 8.29 0.87 29.79
CA LYS A 410 9.01 2.09 29.38
C LYS A 410 10.52 1.84 29.34
N ILE A 411 11.07 1.19 30.37
CA ILE A 411 12.51 0.88 30.44
C ILE A 411 12.92 -0.08 29.31
N MET A 412 12.04 -1.03 28.96
CA MET A 412 12.31 -1.95 27.86
C MET A 412 12.43 -1.26 26.49
N ILE A 413 11.81 -0.09 26.29
CA ILE A 413 12.01 0.72 25.08
C ILE A 413 13.47 1.19 24.99
N ALA A 414 14.02 1.73 26.07
CA ALA A 414 15.43 2.14 26.10
C ALA A 414 16.37 0.92 26.00
N PHE A 415 16.05 -0.17 26.69
CA PHE A 415 16.83 -1.42 26.66
C PHE A 415 16.91 -2.03 25.25
N LYS A 416 15.86 -1.90 24.42
CA LYS A 416 15.87 -2.37 23.03
C LYS A 416 17.07 -1.84 22.24
N TYR A 417 17.48 -0.60 22.52
CA TYR A 417 18.54 0.10 21.79
C TYR A 417 19.92 -0.03 22.44
N VAL A 418 20.06 -0.79 23.53
CA VAL A 418 21.36 -1.07 24.14
C VAL A 418 22.12 -2.13 23.34
N GLU A 419 23.34 -1.80 22.92
CA GLU A 419 24.21 -2.70 22.15
C GLU A 419 24.78 -3.83 23.05
N ASP A 420 25.51 -3.47 24.11
CA ASP A 420 26.11 -4.46 25.04
C ASP A 420 25.14 -4.86 26.16
N LYS A 421 24.21 -5.75 25.84
CA LYS A 421 23.24 -6.29 26.81
C LYS A 421 23.91 -7.01 27.99
N ASP A 422 25.09 -7.59 27.83
CA ASP A 422 25.82 -8.26 28.91
C ASP A 422 26.35 -7.27 29.96
N VAL A 423 26.74 -6.08 29.52
CA VAL A 423 27.18 -5.01 30.42
C VAL A 423 26.01 -4.48 31.23
N PHE A 424 24.86 -4.27 30.57
CA PHE A 424 23.61 -3.96 31.25
C PHE A 424 23.26 -5.03 32.31
N GLN A 425 23.35 -6.32 31.95
CA GLN A 425 23.06 -7.43 32.86
C GLN A 425 23.95 -7.40 34.12
N LYS A 426 25.26 -7.15 33.96
CA LYS A 426 26.22 -7.07 35.08
C LYS A 426 25.87 -5.93 36.03
N PHE A 427 25.59 -4.74 35.51
CA PHE A 427 25.17 -3.60 36.34
C PHE A 427 23.82 -3.86 37.01
N TYR A 428 22.85 -4.40 36.27
CA TYR A 428 21.51 -4.70 36.78
C TYR A 428 21.56 -5.76 37.89
N SER A 429 22.28 -6.85 37.68
CA SER A 429 22.47 -7.92 38.67
C SER A 429 23.07 -7.39 39.97
N LYS A 430 24.08 -6.51 39.88
CA LYS A 430 24.69 -5.87 41.05
C LYS A 430 23.70 -4.99 41.83
N MET A 431 22.86 -4.22 41.13
CA MET A 431 21.86 -3.37 41.78
C MET A 431 20.71 -4.18 42.36
N LEU A 432 20.21 -5.18 41.64
CA LEU A 432 19.21 -6.12 42.15
C LEU A 432 19.71 -6.83 43.41
N ALA A 433 20.94 -7.33 43.41
CA ALA A 433 21.52 -8.00 44.59
C ALA A 433 21.51 -7.10 45.82
N LYS A 434 21.90 -5.83 45.65
CA LYS A 434 21.85 -4.84 46.73
C LYS A 434 20.43 -4.58 47.20
N ARG A 435 19.46 -4.48 46.29
CA ARG A 435 18.06 -4.22 46.65
C ARG A 435 17.43 -5.39 47.42
N LEU A 436 17.70 -6.62 46.98
CA LEU A 436 17.20 -7.83 47.64
C LEU A 436 17.83 -8.01 49.04
N VAL A 437 19.17 -7.92 49.15
CA VAL A 437 19.88 -8.09 50.43
C VAL A 437 19.48 -7.02 51.44
N ASN A 438 19.35 -5.77 51.02
CA ASN A 438 18.97 -4.67 51.91
C ASN A 438 17.45 -4.52 52.07
N SER A 439 16.65 -5.40 51.46
CA SER A 439 15.18 -5.33 51.44
C SER A 439 14.64 -3.95 51.05
N THR A 440 15.29 -3.28 50.10
CA THR A 440 14.91 -1.93 49.63
C THR A 440 14.02 -1.94 48.38
N SER A 441 13.64 -3.11 47.85
CA SER A 441 12.73 -3.22 46.69
C SER A 441 11.32 -2.75 47.02
N ALA A 442 10.72 -1.95 46.12
CA ALA A 442 9.38 -1.38 46.30
C ALA A 442 8.28 -2.44 46.26
N SER A 443 8.36 -3.37 45.31
CA SER A 443 7.41 -4.46 45.10
C SER A 443 8.12 -5.66 44.48
N ASP A 444 7.85 -6.85 45.01
CA ASP A 444 8.38 -8.11 44.47
C ASP A 444 7.76 -8.42 43.09
N ASP A 445 6.49 -8.06 42.89
CA ASP A 445 5.79 -8.25 41.61
C ASP A 445 6.38 -7.36 40.51
N ALA A 446 6.76 -6.12 40.83
CA ALA A 446 7.40 -5.22 39.87
C ALA A 446 8.78 -5.74 39.43
N GLU A 447 9.55 -6.30 40.36
CA GLU A 447 10.85 -6.90 40.07
C GLU A 447 10.72 -8.19 39.25
N ALA A 448 9.76 -9.05 39.60
CA ALA A 448 9.44 -10.27 38.85
C ALA A 448 8.98 -9.93 37.42
N SER A 449 8.14 -8.90 37.26
CA SER A 449 7.71 -8.37 35.96
C SER A 449 8.89 -7.86 35.13
N MET A 450 9.80 -7.11 35.72
CA MET A 450 11.01 -6.64 35.03
C MET A 450 11.88 -7.81 34.55
N ILE A 451 12.10 -8.83 35.39
CA ILE A 451 12.86 -10.03 35.00
C ILE A 451 12.14 -10.81 33.89
N SER A 452 10.81 -10.91 33.94
CA SER A 452 10.03 -11.57 32.87
C SER A 452 10.23 -10.88 31.53
N LYS A 453 10.19 -9.54 31.50
CA LYS A 453 10.41 -8.79 30.24
C LYS A 453 11.84 -8.91 29.72
N LEU A 454 12.84 -8.95 30.62
CA LEU A 454 14.22 -9.24 30.22
C LEU A 454 14.36 -10.66 29.66
N LYS A 455 13.62 -11.64 30.21
CA LYS A 455 13.58 -13.02 29.70
C LYS A 455 12.95 -13.09 28.32
N GLU A 456 11.86 -12.36 28.08
CA GLU A 456 11.22 -12.29 26.77
C GLU A 456 12.15 -11.67 25.71
N ALA A 457 12.92 -10.64 26.07
CA ALA A 457 13.78 -9.93 25.14
C ALA A 457 15.13 -10.62 24.86
N CYS A 458 15.68 -11.38 25.82
CA CYS A 458 17.04 -11.94 25.73
C CYS A 458 17.12 -13.46 25.97
N GLY A 459 16.02 -14.10 26.37
CA GLY A 459 15.95 -15.52 26.64
C GLY A 459 16.23 -15.92 28.09
N TYR A 460 16.14 -17.24 28.32
CA TYR A 460 16.25 -17.84 29.65
C TYR A 460 17.66 -17.74 30.25
N GLU A 461 18.69 -18.04 29.46
CA GLU A 461 20.08 -18.05 29.96
C GLU A 461 20.50 -16.68 30.51
N TYR A 462 20.09 -15.60 29.84
CA TYR A 462 20.35 -14.22 30.24
C TYR A 462 19.72 -13.86 31.60
N THR A 463 18.58 -14.45 31.95
CA THR A 463 17.87 -14.13 33.21
C THR A 463 18.03 -15.18 34.30
N SER A 464 18.66 -16.32 34.00
CA SER A 464 18.84 -17.46 34.92
C SER A 464 19.39 -17.07 36.30
N LYS A 465 20.45 -16.24 36.35
CA LYS A 465 21.04 -15.76 37.60
C LYS A 465 20.09 -14.85 38.38
N LEU A 466 19.39 -13.95 37.70
CA LEU A 466 18.43 -13.02 38.32
C LEU A 466 17.24 -13.77 38.92
N GLN A 467 16.73 -14.77 38.20
CA GLN A 467 15.65 -15.65 38.68
C GLN A 467 16.10 -16.46 39.88
N ARG A 468 17.34 -16.99 39.84
CA ARG A 468 17.88 -17.74 40.96
C ARG A 468 18.03 -16.87 42.21
N MET A 469 18.43 -15.61 42.07
CA MET A 469 18.45 -14.66 43.19
C MET A 469 17.05 -14.49 43.82
N PHE A 470 15.98 -14.43 43.02
CA PHE A 470 14.61 -14.39 43.53
C PHE A 470 14.21 -15.68 44.26
N THR A 471 14.53 -16.84 43.69
CA THR A 471 14.26 -18.13 44.34
C THR A 471 15.00 -18.24 45.67
N ASP A 472 16.26 -17.83 45.72
CA ASP A 472 17.07 -17.87 46.95
C ASP A 472 16.48 -16.96 48.05
N MET A 473 15.82 -15.84 47.70
CA MET A 473 15.12 -15.00 48.69
C MET A 473 13.89 -15.69 49.27
N GLY A 474 13.08 -16.36 48.42
CA GLY A 474 11.93 -17.14 48.87
C GLY A 474 12.34 -18.29 49.78
N VAL A 475 13.32 -19.09 49.34
CA VAL A 475 13.86 -20.21 50.13
C VAL A 475 14.48 -19.71 51.44
N SER A 476 15.19 -18.58 51.44
CA SER A 476 15.70 -18.00 52.68
C SER A 476 14.58 -17.65 53.64
N LYS A 477 13.47 -17.07 53.16
CA LYS A 477 12.31 -16.77 54.00
C LYS A 477 11.71 -18.04 54.61
N ASP A 478 11.43 -19.04 53.79
CA ASP A 478 10.86 -20.32 54.24
C ASP A 478 11.76 -21.02 55.27
N LEU A 479 13.09 -20.97 55.07
CA LEU A 479 14.07 -21.50 56.02
C LEU A 479 14.09 -20.73 57.34
N ASN A 480 13.99 -19.40 57.32
CA ASN A 480 13.92 -18.60 58.55
C ASN A 480 12.61 -18.88 59.31
N ASP A 481 11.49 -19.01 58.61
CA ASP A 481 10.20 -19.29 59.24
C ASP A 481 10.18 -20.69 59.89
N ALA A 482 10.67 -21.71 59.17
CA ALA A 482 10.81 -23.07 59.72
C ALA A 482 11.81 -23.14 60.89
N PHE A 483 12.92 -22.39 60.81
CA PHE A 483 13.89 -22.30 61.90
C PHE A 483 13.28 -21.64 63.13
N ARG A 484 12.57 -20.51 62.94
CA ARG A 484 11.91 -19.78 64.03
C ARG A 484 10.86 -20.65 64.73
N GLU A 485 10.04 -21.38 63.97
CA GLU A 485 9.05 -22.31 64.53
C GLU A 485 9.71 -23.37 65.41
N LYS A 486 10.77 -24.03 64.91
CA LYS A 486 11.51 -25.05 65.66
C LYS A 486 12.21 -24.49 66.92
N MET A 487 12.72 -23.27 66.87
CA MET A 487 13.37 -22.64 68.02
C MET A 487 12.36 -22.30 69.12
N LEU A 488 11.14 -21.88 68.75
CA LEU A 488 10.05 -21.64 69.70
C LEU A 488 9.55 -22.93 70.37
N GLU A 489 9.68 -24.08 69.72
CA GLU A 489 9.35 -25.38 70.31
C GLU A 489 10.39 -25.87 71.32
N THR A 490 11.65 -25.45 71.19
CA THR A 490 12.79 -26.02 71.92
C THR A 490 13.38 -25.10 72.99
N HIS A 491 13.12 -23.78 72.92
CA HIS A 491 13.71 -22.78 73.81
C HIS A 491 12.65 -21.79 74.31
N GLU A 492 12.87 -21.19 75.48
CA GLU A 492 12.02 -20.11 75.98
C GLU A 492 12.25 -18.83 75.15
N ALA A 493 11.17 -18.09 74.87
CA ALA A 493 11.21 -16.89 74.02
C ALA A 493 12.23 -15.82 74.49
N ASN A 494 12.56 -15.79 75.78
CA ASN A 494 13.53 -14.84 76.35
C ASN A 494 15.01 -15.21 76.06
N GLU A 495 15.28 -16.44 75.62
CA GLU A 495 16.63 -16.89 75.23
C GLU A 495 16.91 -16.67 73.73
N LEU A 496 15.86 -16.37 72.95
CA LEU A 496 15.93 -16.19 71.52
C LEU A 496 16.28 -14.74 71.18
N THR A 497 17.34 -14.55 70.40
CA THR A 497 17.64 -13.26 69.79
C THR A 497 17.03 -13.20 68.39
N ASP A 498 16.34 -12.11 68.05
CA ASP A 498 15.75 -11.97 66.72
C ASP A 498 16.83 -11.70 65.67
N PHE A 499 16.84 -12.52 64.63
CA PHE A 499 17.76 -12.39 63.50
C PHE A 499 17.11 -12.91 62.23
N TYR A 500 17.67 -12.52 61.09
CA TYR A 500 17.23 -12.97 59.77
C TYR A 500 18.44 -13.34 58.92
N ILE A 501 18.45 -14.57 58.39
CA ILE A 501 19.58 -15.12 57.63
C ILE A 501 19.25 -15.16 56.15
N LEU A 502 20.18 -14.71 55.32
CA LEU A 502 20.09 -14.85 53.87
C LEU A 502 21.01 -15.97 53.40
N VAL A 503 20.44 -17.05 52.86
CA VAL A 503 21.19 -18.17 52.28
C VAL A 503 21.30 -17.94 50.77
N LEU A 504 22.50 -17.58 50.31
CA LEU A 504 22.74 -17.11 48.94
C LEU A 504 23.61 -18.08 48.14
N GLY A 505 23.21 -18.43 46.92
CA GLY A 505 24.00 -19.27 46.03
C GLY A 505 25.23 -18.56 45.46
N THR A 506 26.43 -19.10 45.69
CA THR A 506 27.70 -18.48 45.23
C THR A 506 27.81 -18.26 43.72
N ALA A 507 27.06 -19.01 42.91
CA ALA A 507 27.09 -18.92 41.44
C ALA A 507 26.17 -17.82 40.85
N ALA A 508 25.10 -17.45 41.57
CA ALA A 508 24.08 -16.52 41.07
C ALA A 508 24.29 -15.08 41.56
N TRP A 509 24.90 -14.91 42.73
CA TRP A 509 25.02 -13.62 43.39
C TRP A 509 26.36 -12.93 43.08
N PRO A 510 26.36 -11.66 42.64
CA PRO A 510 27.58 -10.89 42.37
C PRO A 510 28.15 -10.27 43.65
N LEU A 511 28.17 -11.03 44.75
CA LEU A 511 28.68 -10.60 46.06
C LEU A 511 30.03 -11.27 46.30
N SER A 512 31.02 -10.50 46.74
CA SER A 512 32.33 -11.02 47.13
C SER A 512 32.49 -10.89 48.64
N PRO A 513 32.99 -11.93 49.33
CA PRO A 513 33.23 -11.84 50.76
C PRO A 513 34.26 -10.74 51.05
N PRO A 514 34.00 -9.84 52.00
CA PRO A 514 34.97 -8.83 52.38
C PRO A 514 36.19 -9.48 53.02
N SER A 515 37.38 -9.02 52.68
CA SER A 515 38.66 -9.49 53.23
C SER A 515 39.07 -8.79 54.53
N THR A 516 38.23 -7.89 55.04
CA THR A 516 38.50 -7.11 56.25
C THR A 516 38.16 -7.92 57.50
N PRO A 517 39.06 -8.00 58.50
CA PRO A 517 38.72 -8.62 59.77
C PRO A 517 37.65 -7.78 60.48
N PHE A 518 36.50 -8.39 60.74
CA PHE A 518 35.40 -7.78 61.48
C PHE A 518 35.26 -8.49 62.82
N ASN A 519 35.40 -7.75 63.92
CA ASN A 519 35.21 -8.31 65.26
C ASN A 519 33.72 -8.34 65.56
N ILE A 520 33.13 -9.53 65.57
CA ILE A 520 31.70 -9.73 65.77
C ILE A 520 31.39 -9.48 67.26
N PRO A 521 30.41 -8.63 67.61
CA PRO A 521 29.99 -8.44 69.01
C PRO A 521 29.58 -9.77 69.66
N ASP A 522 29.88 -9.96 70.94
CA ASP A 522 29.65 -11.23 71.66
C ASP A 522 28.18 -11.70 71.61
N GLU A 523 27.24 -10.76 71.58
CA GLU A 523 25.79 -11.01 71.42
C GLU A 523 25.46 -11.72 70.10
N VAL A 524 26.15 -11.35 69.01
CA VAL A 524 26.01 -11.97 67.68
C VAL A 524 26.89 -13.22 67.57
N GLY A 525 27.99 -13.29 68.32
CA GLY A 525 28.88 -14.46 68.38
C GLY A 525 28.17 -15.72 68.89
N ARG A 526 27.27 -15.59 69.88
CA ARG A 526 26.45 -16.71 70.37
C ARG A 526 25.50 -17.28 69.31
N MET A 527 25.00 -16.45 68.39
CA MET A 527 24.12 -16.90 67.30
C MET A 527 24.84 -17.83 66.32
N LYS A 528 26.14 -17.60 66.07
CA LYS A 528 26.92 -18.42 65.13
C LYS A 528 27.02 -19.88 65.58
N LEU A 529 26.98 -20.15 66.89
CA LEU A 529 27.03 -21.50 67.47
C LEU A 529 25.71 -22.26 67.33
N LEU A 530 24.58 -21.59 67.13
CA LEU A 530 23.26 -22.21 66.95
C LEU A 530 23.00 -22.65 65.50
N LEU A 531 23.84 -22.20 64.55
CA LEU A 531 23.70 -22.43 63.11
C LEU A 531 24.58 -23.58 62.59
N TRP A 532 25.42 -24.15 63.44
CA TRP A 532 26.23 -25.35 63.21
C TRP A 532 25.71 -26.48 64.09
#